data_AF-A0A173LYU7-F1
#
_entry.id   AF-A0A173LYU7-F1
#
_cell.length_a   1.000
_cell.length_b   1.000
_cell.length_c   1.000
_cell.angle_alpha   90.00
_cell.angle_beta   90.00
_cell.angle_gamma   90.00
#
_symmetry.space_group_name_H-M   'P 1'
#
loop_
_entity.id
_entity.type
_entity.pdbx_description
1 polymer ?
#
loop_
_entity_poly.entity_id
_entity_poly.type
_entity_poly.pdbx_seq_one_letter_code
_entity_poly.pdbx_strand_id
1 'polypeptide(L)'
;MAKPRVDAAEGQQAVHAVVGGSSQRNDVATAVRYLLQLVTDRAPGHTVELRVPPFGAIQCVEGPEHTRGTPPNVVEMDPATWIAIATGQQTWSEAYDQGKISASGVRSDVSYLFPLAQW
;
A
#
# COMPACT_ATOMS: atom_id res chain seq x y z
N MET A 1 10.30 19.74 0.29
CA MET A 1 10.00 19.41 -1.12
C MET A 1 8.78 18.51 -1.15
N ALA A 2 7.82 18.75 -2.04
CA ALA A 2 6.67 17.85 -2.17
C ALA A 2 7.14 16.49 -2.70
N LYS A 3 6.59 15.38 -2.17
CA LYS A 3 6.89 14.05 -2.71
C LYS A 3 6.45 14.00 -4.18
N PRO A 4 7.27 13.44 -5.10
CA PRO A 4 6.87 13.27 -6.49
C PRO A 4 5.54 12.50 -6.56
N ARG A 5 4.58 13.02 -7.33
CA ARG A 5 3.28 12.38 -7.54
C ARG A 5 3.29 11.61 -8.85
N VAL A 6 2.62 10.46 -8.88
CA VAL A 6 2.32 9.73 -10.12
C VAL A 6 1.05 10.33 -10.72
N ASP A 7 1.08 10.62 -12.03
CA ASP A 7 -0.09 11.10 -12.76
C ASP A 7 -1.22 10.04 -12.71
N ALA A 8 -2.48 10.49 -12.64
CA ALA A 8 -3.59 9.57 -12.46
C ALA A 8 -3.79 8.64 -13.66
N ALA A 9 -3.66 9.14 -14.89
CA ALA A 9 -3.84 8.32 -16.09
C ALA A 9 -2.69 7.32 -16.25
N GLU A 10 -1.45 7.75 -16.00
CA GLU A 10 -0.27 6.87 -15.99
C GLU A 10 -0.40 5.77 -14.92
N GLY A 11 -0.80 6.15 -13.70
CA GLY A 11 -1.01 5.23 -12.59
C GLY A 11 -2.09 4.19 -12.87
N GLN A 12 -3.24 4.62 -13.40
CA GLN A 12 -4.32 3.74 -13.84
C GLN A 12 -3.87 2.74 -14.91
N GLN A 13 -3.18 3.24 -15.94
CA GLN A 13 -2.69 2.41 -17.02
C GLN A 13 -1.70 1.35 -16.51
N ALA A 14 -0.80 1.72 -15.60
CA ALA A 14 0.13 0.77 -14.99
C ALA A 14 -0.58 -0.29 -14.14
N VAL A 15 -1.59 0.08 -13.35
CA VAL A 15 -2.39 -0.89 -12.58
C VAL A 15 -3.10 -1.85 -13.53
N HIS A 16 -3.76 -1.36 -14.58
CA HIS A 16 -4.42 -2.21 -15.58
C HIS A 16 -3.43 -3.13 -16.30
N ALA A 17 -2.24 -2.64 -16.65
CA ALA A 17 -1.21 -3.46 -17.29
C ALA A 17 -0.78 -4.63 -16.39
N VAL A 18 -0.52 -4.38 -15.11
CA VAL A 18 -0.11 -5.43 -14.16
C VAL A 18 -1.24 -6.41 -13.87
N VAL A 19 -2.46 -5.92 -13.65
CA VAL A 19 -3.66 -6.76 -13.48
C VAL A 19 -3.91 -7.62 -14.73
N GLY A 20 -3.63 -7.07 -15.92
CA GLY A 20 -3.67 -7.78 -17.20
C GLY A 20 -2.49 -8.73 -17.46
N GLY A 21 -1.57 -8.88 -16.52
CA GLY A 21 -0.46 -9.85 -16.58
C GLY A 21 0.91 -9.27 -16.94
N SER A 22 1.07 -7.95 -17.04
CA SER A 22 2.40 -7.35 -17.21
C SER A 22 3.27 -7.61 -15.98
N SER A 23 4.48 -8.14 -16.23
CA SER A 23 5.54 -8.30 -15.24
C SER A 23 6.68 -7.30 -15.43
N GLN A 24 6.49 -6.28 -16.28
CA GLN A 24 7.51 -5.27 -16.50
C GLN A 24 7.77 -4.48 -15.22
N ARG A 25 9.05 -4.36 -14.85
CA ARG A 25 9.46 -3.70 -13.59
C ARG A 25 8.92 -2.28 -13.46
N ASN A 26 8.85 -1.53 -14.56
CA ASN A 26 8.34 -0.15 -14.55
C ASN A 26 6.84 -0.10 -14.29
N ASP A 27 6.05 -0.97 -14.94
CA ASP A 27 4.60 -1.07 -14.71
C ASP A 27 4.31 -1.41 -13.24
N VAL A 28 4.99 -2.42 -12.69
CA VAL A 28 4.85 -2.82 -11.29
C VAL A 28 5.24 -1.68 -10.36
N ALA A 29 6.38 -1.01 -10.61
CA ALA A 29 6.84 0.08 -9.77
C ALA A 29 5.88 1.28 -9.77
N THR A 30 5.34 1.64 -10.95
CA THR A 30 4.39 2.74 -11.10
C THR A 30 3.05 2.40 -10.47
N ALA A 31 2.53 1.18 -10.69
CA ALA A 31 1.30 0.70 -10.03
C ALA A 31 1.43 0.74 -8.50
N VAL A 32 2.53 0.21 -7.94
CA VAL A 32 2.77 0.22 -6.49
C VAL A 32 2.78 1.65 -5.94
N ARG A 33 3.59 2.55 -6.52
CA ARG A 33 3.71 3.94 -6.07
C ARG A 33 2.39 4.70 -6.19
N TYR A 34 1.65 4.49 -7.27
CA TYR A 34 0.36 5.12 -7.48
C TYR A 34 -0.66 4.67 -6.42
N LEU A 35 -0.78 3.36 -6.18
CA LEU A 35 -1.69 2.84 -5.17
C LEU A 35 -1.30 3.30 -3.75
N LEU A 36 0.00 3.37 -3.43
CA LEU A 36 0.49 3.94 -2.17
C LEU A 36 0.12 5.43 -2.04
N GLN A 37 0.19 6.19 -3.13
CA GLN A 37 -0.27 7.58 -3.16
C GLN A 37 -1.77 7.66 -2.86
N LEU A 38 -2.61 6.78 -3.42
CA LEU A 38 -4.04 6.75 -3.12
C LEU A 38 -4.34 6.46 -1.64
N VAL A 39 -3.55 5.60 -0.97
CA VAL A 39 -3.67 5.43 0.48
C VAL A 39 -3.39 6.73 1.22
N THR A 40 -2.30 7.42 0.86
CA THR A 40 -1.91 8.68 1.51
C THR A 40 -2.98 9.75 1.31
N ASP A 41 -3.57 9.82 0.12
CA ASP A 41 -4.64 10.77 -0.19
C ASP A 41 -5.94 10.43 0.58
N ARG A 42 -6.26 9.14 0.75
CA ARG A 42 -7.46 8.66 1.47
C ARG A 42 -7.34 8.75 2.99
N ALA A 43 -6.14 8.48 3.53
CA ALA A 43 -5.86 8.41 4.96
C ALA A 43 -4.50 9.08 5.24
N PRO A 44 -4.43 10.42 5.18
CA PRO A 44 -3.20 11.14 5.50
C PRO A 44 -2.78 10.88 6.94
N GLY A 45 -1.49 11.01 7.22
CA GLY A 45 -0.95 10.90 8.57
C GLY A 45 0.42 10.25 8.63
N HIS A 46 0.84 9.90 9.84
CA HIS A 46 2.18 9.41 10.14
C HIS A 46 2.19 8.37 11.26
N THR A 47 1.03 7.77 11.53
CA THR A 47 0.91 6.75 12.57
C THR A 47 1.36 5.39 12.09
N VAL A 48 1.10 5.05 10.83
CA VAL A 48 1.39 3.75 10.22
C VAL A 48 2.37 3.92 9.07
N GLU A 49 3.45 3.14 9.10
CA GLU A 49 4.35 2.98 7.96
C GLU A 49 3.92 1.79 7.10
N LEU A 50 3.51 2.04 5.86
CA LEU A 50 3.15 1.00 4.91
C LEU A 50 4.27 0.84 3.87
N ARG A 51 4.85 -0.35 3.78
CA ARG A 51 6.02 -0.69 2.97
C ARG A 51 5.68 -1.73 1.91
N VAL A 52 6.13 -1.46 0.68
CA VAL A 52 6.03 -2.38 -0.46
C VAL A 52 7.40 -2.44 -1.15
N PRO A 53 8.37 -3.17 -0.55
CA PRO A 53 9.70 -3.29 -1.12
C PRO A 53 9.68 -4.02 -2.48
N PRO A 54 10.52 -3.63 -3.45
CA PRO A 54 11.53 -2.58 -3.37
C PRO A 54 11.03 -1.19 -3.82
N PHE A 55 9.73 -1.02 -4.05
CA PHE A 55 9.20 0.09 -4.85
C PHE A 55 8.78 1.32 -4.07
N GLY A 56 8.43 1.19 -2.79
CA GLY A 56 8.11 2.37 -1.98
C GLY A 56 7.66 2.07 -0.56
N ALA A 57 7.58 3.15 0.20
CA ALA A 57 6.96 3.19 1.53
C ALA A 57 6.28 4.54 1.73
N ILE A 58 5.20 4.55 2.49
CA ILE A 58 4.47 5.75 2.89
C ILE A 58 4.24 5.76 4.39
N GLN A 59 3.86 6.93 4.87
CA GLN A 59 3.31 7.15 6.18
C GLN A 59 1.83 7.52 5.96
N CYS A 60 0.92 6.88 6.68
CA CYS A 60 -0.51 7.09 6.56
C CYS A 60 -1.20 6.92 7.92
N VAL A 61 -2.50 7.19 7.94
CA VAL A 61 -3.38 7.15 9.11
C VAL A 61 -3.06 8.23 10.14
N GLU A 62 -4.08 8.99 10.53
CA GLU A 62 -3.97 9.99 11.59
C GLU A 62 -3.89 9.34 12.97
N GLY A 63 -3.14 9.97 13.87
CA GLY A 63 -2.97 9.49 15.23
C GLY A 63 -1.62 9.86 15.81
N PRO A 64 -1.39 9.51 17.08
CA PRO A 64 -0.13 9.76 17.75
C PRO A 64 0.97 8.87 17.18
N GLU A 65 2.20 9.39 17.20
CA GLU A 65 3.39 8.57 17.02
C GLU A 65 3.49 7.49 18.10
N HIS A 66 4.15 6.38 17.76
CA HIS A 66 4.48 5.37 18.76
C HIS A 66 5.36 6.01 19.84
N THR A 67 5.14 5.65 21.10
CA THR A 67 5.98 6.12 22.20
C THR A 67 7.13 5.13 22.44
N ARG A 68 8.12 5.54 23.23
CA ARG A 68 9.23 4.64 23.61
C ARG A 68 8.67 3.44 24.36
N GLY A 69 8.95 2.23 23.88
CA GLY A 69 8.51 0.97 24.49
C GLY A 69 7.32 0.30 23.79
N THR A 70 6.64 0.98 22.87
CA THR A 70 5.66 0.34 21.97
C THR A 70 6.30 0.03 20.62
N PRO A 71 6.06 -1.16 20.03
CA PRO A 71 6.50 -1.45 18.67
C PRO A 71 5.97 -0.41 17.67
N PRO A 72 6.75 -0.03 16.65
CA PRO A 72 6.28 0.90 15.62
C PRO A 72 5.13 0.28 14.84
N ASN A 73 4.16 1.10 14.39
CA ASN A 73 3.10 0.58 13.52
C ASN A 73 3.63 0.45 12.09
N VAL A 74 4.01 -0.78 11.71
CA VAL A 74 4.57 -1.07 10.40
C VAL A 74 3.75 -2.17 9.75
N VAL A 75 3.40 -1.95 8.49
CA VAL A 75 2.81 -2.95 7.59
C VAL A 75 3.77 -3.14 6.43
N GLU A 76 4.12 -4.39 6.13
CA GLU A 76 4.98 -4.73 5.00
C GLU A 76 4.40 -5.93 4.23
N MET A 77 4.42 -5.84 2.90
CA MET A 77 4.03 -6.92 1.99
C MET A 77 4.74 -6.76 0.64
N ASP A 78 4.75 -7.81 -0.18
CA ASP A 78 5.34 -7.77 -1.51
C ASP A 78 4.45 -7.03 -2.55
N PRO A 79 5.01 -6.62 -3.70
CA PRO A 79 4.28 -5.87 -4.72
C PRO A 79 3.06 -6.58 -5.31
N ALA A 80 3.09 -7.91 -5.44
CA ALA A 80 1.98 -8.66 -6.01
C ALA A 80 0.82 -8.73 -5.01
N THR A 81 1.12 -9.03 -3.74
CA THR A 81 0.13 -8.98 -2.65
C THR A 81 -0.48 -7.59 -2.51
N TRP A 82 0.35 -6.54 -2.56
CA TRP A 82 -0.09 -5.16 -2.52
C TRP A 82 -1.11 -4.81 -3.60
N ILE A 83 -0.79 -5.10 -4.86
CA ILE A 83 -1.66 -4.79 -6.00
C ILE A 83 -2.96 -5.60 -5.92
N ALA A 84 -2.89 -6.88 -5.53
CA ALA A 84 -4.06 -7.74 -5.42
C ALA A 84 -5.06 -7.22 -4.37
N ILE A 85 -4.58 -6.76 -3.20
CA ILE A 85 -5.43 -6.19 -2.15
C ILE A 85 -5.97 -4.82 -2.58
N ALA A 86 -5.11 -3.96 -3.13
CA ALA A 86 -5.49 -2.63 -3.56
C ALA A 86 -6.54 -2.62 -4.67
N THR A 87 -6.58 -3.65 -5.52
CA THR A 87 -7.54 -3.82 -6.62
C THR A 87 -8.70 -4.76 -6.29
N GLY A 88 -8.72 -5.35 -5.09
CA GLY A 88 -9.78 -6.25 -4.64
C GLY A 88 -9.73 -7.67 -5.22
N GLN A 89 -8.63 -8.07 -5.88
CA GLN A 89 -8.41 -9.45 -6.34
C GLN A 89 -8.13 -10.43 -5.19
N GLN A 90 -7.63 -9.93 -4.06
CA GLN A 90 -7.43 -10.68 -2.83
C GLN A 90 -7.88 -9.81 -1.65
N THR A 91 -8.55 -10.39 -0.67
CA THR A 91 -8.91 -9.62 0.54
C THR A 91 -7.72 -9.47 1.48
N TRP A 92 -7.75 -8.44 2.32
CA TRP A 92 -6.73 -8.26 3.37
C TRP A 92 -6.63 -9.48 4.29
N SER A 93 -7.77 -9.99 4.76
CA SER A 93 -7.81 -11.14 5.68
C SER A 93 -7.15 -12.36 5.06
N GLU A 94 -7.50 -12.70 3.80
CA GLU A 94 -6.90 -13.85 3.11
C GLU A 94 -5.38 -13.71 2.98
N ALA A 95 -4.88 -12.52 2.66
CA ALA A 95 -3.43 -12.29 2.55
C ALA A 95 -2.73 -12.34 3.91
N TYR A 96 -3.36 -11.81 4.96
CA TYR A 96 -2.86 -11.88 6.33
C TYR A 96 -2.79 -13.33 6.83
N ASP A 97 -3.86 -14.10 6.65
CA ASP A 97 -3.95 -15.51 7.07
C ASP A 97 -2.95 -16.41 6.31
N GLN A 98 -2.57 -16.01 5.09
CA GLN A 98 -1.51 -16.66 4.30
C GLN A 98 -0.09 -16.25 4.73
N GLY A 99 0.06 -15.34 5.70
CA GLY A 99 1.36 -14.81 6.13
C GLY A 99 2.04 -13.90 5.11
N LYS A 100 1.30 -13.34 4.14
CA LYS A 100 1.83 -12.43 3.12
C LYS A 100 1.93 -10.97 3.59
N ILE A 101 1.27 -10.65 4.70
CA ILE A 101 1.30 -9.34 5.33
C ILE A 101 2.00 -9.48 6.68
N SER A 102 3.07 -8.73 6.88
CA SER A 102 3.65 -8.50 8.19
C SER A 102 3.06 -7.21 8.77
N ALA A 103 2.28 -7.30 9.85
CA ALA A 103 1.71 -6.14 10.53
C ALA A 103 2.14 -6.14 12.00
N SER A 104 2.79 -5.07 12.44
CA SER A 104 3.30 -4.89 13.80
C SER A 104 2.82 -3.56 14.37
N GLY A 105 2.52 -3.52 15.67
CA GLY A 105 2.01 -2.32 16.35
C GLY A 105 0.48 -2.27 16.43
N VAL A 106 -0.03 -1.62 17.47
CA VAL A 106 -1.46 -1.65 17.85
C VAL A 106 -2.39 -0.91 16.88
N ARG A 107 -1.85 -0.11 15.96
CA ARG A 107 -2.61 0.62 14.93
C ARG A 107 -2.26 0.16 13.52
N SER A 108 -1.60 -0.99 13.35
CA SER A 108 -1.19 -1.50 12.04
C SER A 108 -2.33 -2.06 11.18
N ASP A 109 -3.53 -2.24 11.75
CA ASP A 109 -4.69 -2.62 10.95
C ASP A 109 -5.16 -1.44 10.08
N VAL A 110 -4.86 -1.56 8.79
CA VAL A 110 -5.30 -0.64 7.74
C VAL A 110 -6.24 -1.33 6.74
N SER A 111 -6.77 -2.50 7.09
CA SER A 111 -7.64 -3.31 6.23
C SER A 111 -8.86 -2.55 5.72
N TYR A 112 -9.40 -1.64 6.54
CA TYR A 112 -10.55 -0.79 6.24
C TYR A 112 -10.32 0.18 5.06
N LEU A 113 -9.07 0.37 4.62
CA LEU A 113 -8.75 1.22 3.48
C LEU A 113 -8.96 0.52 2.14
N PHE A 114 -9.11 -0.82 2.12
CA PHE A 114 -9.11 -1.62 0.90
C PHE A 114 -10.50 -2.13 0.52
N PRO A 115 -10.80 -2.29 -0.78
CA PRO A 115 -9.93 -1.99 -1.93
C PRO A 115 -9.81 -0.47 -2.21
N LEU A 116 -8.74 -0.09 -2.91
CA LEU A 116 -8.46 1.31 -3.28
C LEU A 116 -9.08 1.69 -4.62
N ALA A 117 -8.95 0.83 -5.61
CA ALA A 117 -9.45 1.03 -6.96
C ALA A 117 -10.54 0.00 -7.28
N GLN A 118 -11.68 0.48 -7.77
CA GLN A 118 -12.77 -0.33 -8.31
C GLN A 118 -13.13 0.27 -9.69
N TRP A 119 -12.17 0.27 -10.61
CA TRP A 119 -12.24 0.97 -11.89
C TRP A 119 -11.97 -0.02 -13.02
#